data_AF-A0A450UXK2-F1
#
_entry.id   AF-A0A450UXK2-F1
#
_cell.length_a   1.000
_cell.length_b   1.000
_cell.length_c   1.000
_cell.angle_alpha   90.00
_cell.angle_beta   90.00
_cell.angle_gamma   90.00
#
_symmetry.space_group_name_H-M   'P 1'
#
loop_
_entity.id
_entity.type
_entity.pdbx_description
1 polymer ?
#
loop_
_entity_poly.entity_id
_entity_poly.type
_entity_poly.pdbx_seq_one_letter_code
_entity_poly.pdbx_strand_id
1 'polypeptide(L)' 'MVVTPVFPRNVIKEAFKTGLIDDGQVWIDMMLDRNRLSHRYNSRIFNEVLHKLSERYFAAFDRLHDFFLNRSVEEWRKSD' A
#
# COMPACT_ATOMS: atom_id res chain seq x y z
N MET A 1 6.84 26.03 12.62
CA MET A 1 7.04 24.69 12.03
C MET A 1 5.70 24.23 11.50
N VAL A 2 5.49 24.25 10.19
CA VAL A 2 4.21 23.84 9.60
C VAL A 2 4.22 22.32 9.57
N VAL A 3 3.40 21.68 10.38
CA VAL A 3 3.03 20.28 10.15
C VAL A 3 2.10 20.30 8.95
N THR A 4 2.65 20.16 7.74
CA THR A 4 1.83 19.94 6.56
C THR A 4 1.08 18.63 6.77
N PRO A 5 -0.27 18.61 6.70
CA PRO A 5 -1.01 17.38 6.91
C PRO A 5 -0.60 16.39 5.82
N VAL A 6 0.08 15.34 6.24
CA VAL A 6 0.47 14.24 5.36
C VAL A 6 -0.77 13.40 5.12
N PHE A 7 -1.48 13.69 4.03
CA PHE A 7 -2.62 12.88 3.62
C PHE A 7 -2.12 11.51 3.14
N PRO A 8 -2.81 10.40 3.46
CA PRO A 8 -2.40 9.06 3.02
C PRO A 8 -2.17 8.97 1.51
N ARG A 9 -3.01 9.64 0.72
CA ARG A 9 -2.84 9.74 -0.74
C ARG A 9 -1.49 10.36 -1.14
N ASN A 10 -0.99 11.34 -0.39
CA ASN A 10 0.28 11.99 -0.69
C ASN A 10 1.46 11.06 -0.37
N VAL A 11 1.38 10.30 0.73
CA VAL A 11 2.37 9.27 1.07
C VAL A 11 2.47 8.23 -0.04
N ILE A 12 1.31 7.72 -0.51
CA ILE A 12 1.27 6.72 -1.57
C ILE A 12 1.88 7.26 -2.87
N LYS A 13 1.57 8.51 -3.24
CA LYS A 13 2.15 9.15 -4.43
C LYS A 13 3.67 9.28 -4.34
N GLU A 14 4.19 9.69 -3.18
CA GLU A 14 5.65 9.82 -3.01
C GLU A 14 6.34 8.46 -2.97
N ALA A 15 5.75 7.46 -2.30
CA ALA A 15 6.25 6.09 -2.30
C ALA A 15 6.35 5.51 -3.73
N PHE A 16 5.34 5.77 -4.58
CA PHE A 16 5.38 5.36 -5.98
C PHE A 16 6.45 6.13 -6.77
N LYS A 17 6.51 7.46 -6.60
CA LYS A 17 7.50 8.32 -7.28
C LYS A 17 8.94 7.93 -6.95
N THR A 18 9.19 7.47 -5.72
CA THR A 18 10.52 7.04 -5.24
C THR A 18 10.84 5.59 -5.57
N GLY A 19 9.91 4.84 -6.19
CA GLY A 19 10.08 3.42 -6.52
C GLY A 19 10.02 2.48 -5.32
N LEU A 20 9.54 2.95 -4.16
CA LEU A 20 9.33 2.11 -2.97
C LEU A 20 8.18 1.13 -3.18
N ILE A 21 7.14 1.55 -3.90
CA ILE A 21 6.05 0.70 -4.39
C ILE A 21 6.02 0.76 -5.91
N ASP A 22 5.62 -0.34 -6.55
CA ASP A 22 5.66 -0.50 -8.01
C ASP A 22 4.34 -0.17 -8.72
N ASP A 23 3.22 -0.19 -7.99
CA ASP A 23 1.90 0.19 -8.50
C ASP A 23 1.17 1.07 -7.48
N GLY A 24 1.33 2.39 -7.59
CA GLY A 24 0.67 3.35 -6.70
C GLY A 24 -0.87 3.33 -6.78
N GLN A 25 -1.45 2.91 -7.90
CA GLN A 25 -2.91 2.90 -8.06
C GLN A 25 -3.55 1.79 -7.22
N VAL A 26 -2.90 0.62 -7.11
CA VAL A 26 -3.33 -0.46 -6.21
C VAL A 26 -3.50 0.05 -4.77
N TRP A 27 -2.52 0.81 -4.27
CA TRP A 27 -2.55 1.35 -2.92
C TRP A 27 -3.61 2.45 -2.74
N ILE A 28 -3.83 3.29 -3.75
CA ILE A 28 -4.92 4.29 -3.72
C ILE A 28 -6.28 3.59 -3.68
N ASP A 29 -6.49 2.56 -4.50
CA ASP A 29 -7.74 1.81 -4.54
C ASP A 29 -8.01 1.09 -3.21
N MET A 30 -6.98 0.47 -2.63
CA MET A 30 -7.04 -0.17 -1.32
C MET A 30 -7.40 0.82 -0.21
N MET A 31 -6.79 2.01 -0.21
CA MET A 31 -7.10 3.09 0.74
C MET A 31 -8.56 3.54 0.62
N LEU A 32 -9.07 3.67 -0.60
CA LEU A 32 -10.47 4.06 -0.83
C LEU A 32 -11.44 2.96 -0.40
N ASP A 33 -11.15 1.70 -0.72
CA ASP A 33 -11.99 0.57 -0.33
C ASP A 33 -12.02 0.39 1.19
N ARG A 34 -10.91 0.63 1.91
CA ARG A 34 -10.90 0.67 3.37
C ARG A 34 -11.86 1.71 3.94
N ASN A 35 -11.97 2.89 3.32
CA ASN A 35 -12.94 3.92 3.74
C ASN A 35 -14.39 3.52 3.41
N ARG A 36 -14.61 2.69 2.39
CA ARG A 36 -15.94 2.15 2.07
C ARG A 36 -16.37 1.09 3.08
N LEU A 37 -15.44 0.29 3.59
CA LEU A 37 -15.71 -0.71 4.63
C LEU A 37 -16.14 -0.10 5.98
N SER A 38 -15.66 1.11 6.32
CA SER A 38 -16.06 1.79 7.57
C SER A 38 -17.48 2.38 7.53
N HIS A 39 -18.09 2.50 6.36
CA HIS A 39 -19.40 3.13 6.20
C HIS A 39 -20.42 2.14 5.65
N ARG A 40 -21.27 1.65 6.57
CA ARG A 40 -22.39 0.71 6.37
C ARG A 40 -21.93 -0.73 6.11
N TYR A 41 -22.40 -1.64 6.97
CA TYR A 41 -22.35 -3.09 6.82
C TYR A 41 -23.13 -3.53 5.57
N ASN A 42 -22.60 -3.19 4.39
CA ASN A 42 -23.10 -3.65 3.11
C ASN A 42 -22.27 -4.88 2.72
N SER A 43 -22.85 -6.06 2.94
CA SER A 43 -22.23 -7.35 2.62
C SER A 43 -21.76 -7.43 1.17
N ARG A 44 -22.43 -6.76 0.24
CA ARG A 44 -21.98 -6.68 -1.15
C ARG A 44 -20.68 -5.90 -1.28
N ILE A 45 -20.56 -4.72 -0.66
CA ILE A 45 -19.30 -3.94 -0.66
C ILE A 45 -18.18 -4.75 0.00
N PHE A 46 -18.50 -5.42 1.10
CA PHE A 46 -17.53 -6.29 1.79
C PHE A 46 -17.01 -7.39 0.87
N ASN A 47 -17.90 -8.12 0.18
CA ASN A 47 -17.51 -9.17 -0.77
C ASN A 47 -16.71 -8.61 -1.96
N GLU A 48 -17.10 -7.45 -2.51
CA GLU A 48 -16.35 -6.77 -3.57
C GLU A 48 -14.92 -6.45 -3.13
N VAL A 49 -14.74 -5.92 -1.91
CA VAL A 49 -13.42 -5.58 -1.37
C VAL A 49 -12.61 -6.84 -1.04
N LEU A 50 -13.24 -7.89 -0.51
CA LEU A 50 -12.57 -9.18 -0.26
C LEU A 50 -12.02 -9.79 -1.55
N HIS A 51 -12.79 -9.76 -2.64
CA HIS A 51 -12.31 -10.24 -3.93
C HIS A 51 -11.11 -9.42 -4.43
N LYS A 52 -11.13 -8.09 -4.27
CA LYS A 52 -9.96 -7.27 -4.61
C LYS A 52 -8.77 -7.55 -3.69
N LEU A 53 -9.03 -7.87 -2.43
CA LEU A 53 -8.00 -8.20 -1.46
C LEU A 53 -7.22 -9.45 -1.91
N SER A 54 -7.94 -10.53 -2.23
CA SER A 54 -7.33 -11.79 -2.68
C SER A 54 -6.62 -11.66 -4.02
N GLU A 55 -7.23 -10.98 -4.99
CA GLU A 55 -6.73 -10.98 -6.37
C GLU A 55 -5.67 -9.91 -6.65
N ARG A 56 -5.66 -8.81 -5.90
CA ARG A 56 -4.87 -7.61 -6.27
C ARG A 56 -4.08 -7.01 -5.13
N TYR A 57 -4.65 -6.89 -3.94
CA TYR A 57 -4.00 -6.19 -2.84
C TYR A 57 -2.94 -7.04 -2.16
N PHE A 58 -3.17 -8.34 -2.02
CA PHE A 58 -2.22 -9.25 -1.39
C PHE A 58 -0.87 -9.26 -2.13
N ALA A 59 -0.90 -9.41 -3.46
CA ALA A 59 0.31 -9.39 -4.28
C ALA A 59 1.10 -8.06 -4.18
N ALA A 60 0.44 -6.93 -3.91
CA ALA A 60 1.13 -5.65 -3.70
C ALA A 60 1.85 -5.58 -2.35
N PHE A 61 1.32 -6.25 -1.31
CA PHE A 61 2.02 -6.40 -0.04
C PHE A 61 3.24 -7.31 -0.17
N ASP A 62 3.14 -8.42 -0.91
CA ASP A 62 4.27 -9.32 -1.15
C ASP A 62 5.44 -8.57 -1.80
N ARG A 63 5.16 -7.77 -2.85
CA ARG A 63 6.20 -6.99 -3.53
C ARG A 63 6.82 -5.92 -2.62
N LEU A 64 6.03 -5.30 -1.75
CA LEU A 64 6.55 -4.34 -0.77
C LEU A 64 7.42 -5.03 0.28
N HIS A 65 7.01 -6.21 0.76
CA HIS A 65 7.79 -7.02 1.68
C HIS A 65 9.13 -7.44 1.05
N ASP A 66 9.11 -7.92 -0.18
CA ASP A 66 10.31 -8.30 -0.93
C ASP A 66 11.24 -7.10 -1.15
N PHE A 67 10.69 -5.91 -1.44
CA PHE A 67 11.47 -4.68 -1.53
C PHE A 67 12.26 -4.41 -0.24
N PHE A 68 11.61 -4.50 0.93
CA PHE A 68 12.28 -4.27 2.21
C PHE A 68 13.27 -5.37 2.57
N LEU A 69 12.95 -6.65 2.28
CA LEU A 69 13.88 -7.75 2.49
C LEU A 69 15.18 -7.55 1.69
N ASN A 70 15.05 -7.32 0.39
CA ASN A 70 16.20 -7.12 -0.50
C ASN A 70 17.07 -5.93 -0.05
N ARG A 71 16.43 -4.87 0.45
CA ARG A 71 17.13 -3.68 0.93
C ARG A 71 17.88 -3.93 2.23
N SER A 72 17.29 -4.68 3.17
CA SER A 72 17.97 -5.05 4.40
C SER A 72 19.22 -5.90 4.08
N VAL A 73 19.11 -6.90 3.21
CA VAL A 73 20.24 -7.74 2.78
C VAL A 73 21.37 -6.91 2.18
N GLU A 74 21.06 -5.94 1.33
CA GLU A 74 22.07 -5.06 0.72
C GLU A 74 22.75 -4.14 1.75
N GLU A 75 22.03 -3.67 2.77
CA GLU A 75 22.59 -2.87 3.87
C GLU A 75 23.54 -3.71 4.73
N TRP A 76 23.17 -4.96 5.06
CA TRP A 76 24.06 -5.91 5.74
C TRP A 76 25.33 -6.16 4.92
N ARG A 77 25.21 -6.43 3.61
CA ARG A 77 26.36 -6.71 2.72
C ARG A 77 27.34 -5.55 2.57
N LYS A 78 26.90 -4.30 2.79
CA LYS A 78 27.76 -3.10 2.75
C LYS A 78 28.49 -2.83 4.07
N SER A 79 28.09 -3.49 5.16
CA SER A 79 28.67 -3.33 6.48
C SER A 79 29.82 -4.30 6.76
N ASP A 80 29.99 -5.32 5.91
CA ASP A 80 31.10 -6.27 5.89
C ASP A 80 32.21 -5.81 4.90
#